data_AF-A0A1C7M6E6-F1
#
_entry.id   AF-A0A1C7M6E6-F1
#
_cell.length_a   1.000
_cell.length_b   1.000
_cell.length_c   1.000
_cell.angle_alpha   90.00
_cell.angle_beta   90.00
_cell.angle_gamma   90.00
#
_symmetry.space_group_name_H-M   'P 1'
#
loop_
_entity.id
_entity.type
_entity.pdbx_description
1 polymer ?
#
loop_
_entity_poly.entity_id
_entity_poly.type
_entity_poly.pdbx_seq_one_letter_code
_entity_poly.pdbx_strand_id
1 'polypeptide(L)'
;MNILNAARVSGIRAAIRANVVVPRYRAYATPTATPVDFKPEPDPQLGDYPQLPDISKQYRDARGWEDPQMRQNFDETLHPDEEMFSMPGVPRQYPYSGLVTELGGLEENKARPESESEDE
;
A
#
# COMPACT_ATOMS: atom_id res chain seq x y z
N MET A 1 67.44 34.98 46.19
CA MET A 1 66.69 34.58 44.99
C MET A 1 65.30 34.09 45.45
N ASN A 2 64.27 34.94 45.33
CA ASN A 2 63.01 34.72 44.59
C ASN A 2 62.53 33.25 44.42
N ILE A 3 61.28 32.80 44.64
CA ILE A 3 59.96 33.38 45.00
C ILE A 3 59.00 32.18 45.32
N LEU A 4 57.88 32.46 46.01
CA LEU A 4 56.49 31.99 45.76
C LEU A 4 55.79 31.19 46.88
N ASN A 5 54.72 31.83 47.35
CA ASN A 5 53.62 31.31 48.14
C ASN A 5 52.94 30.12 47.44
N ALA A 6 52.71 29.03 48.18
CA ALA A 6 51.83 27.95 47.75
C ALA A 6 50.54 27.98 48.60
N ALA A 7 49.50 28.65 48.08
CA ALA A 7 48.16 28.62 48.66
C ALA A 7 47.55 27.22 48.50
N ARG A 8 47.07 26.66 49.61
CA ARG A 8 46.32 25.39 49.63
C ARG A 8 44.92 25.63 49.07
N VAL A 9 44.62 25.05 47.92
CA VAL A 9 43.26 24.96 47.38
C VAL A 9 42.76 23.53 47.56
N SER A 10 41.90 23.30 48.55
CA SER A 10 41.18 22.04 48.72
C SER A 10 39.99 22.00 47.76
N GLY A 11 40.18 21.41 46.58
CA GLY A 11 39.10 21.15 45.64
C GLY A 11 38.27 19.94 46.10
N ILE A 12 37.00 20.18 46.42
CA ILE A 12 35.97 19.15 46.64
C ILE A 12 35.84 18.34 45.35
N ARG A 13 36.32 17.09 45.34
CA ARG A 13 36.03 16.16 44.24
C ARG A 13 34.59 15.68 44.39
N ALA A 14 33.65 16.39 43.79
CA ALA A 14 32.33 15.85 43.51
C ALA A 14 32.50 14.68 42.52
N ALA A 15 32.32 13.45 43.00
CA ALA A 15 32.27 12.27 42.15
C ALA A 15 30.97 12.34 41.32
N ILE A 16 31.06 12.87 40.10
CA ILE A 16 29.99 12.73 39.12
C ILE A 16 29.96 11.24 38.74
N ARG A 17 29.05 10.48 39.34
CA ARG A 17 28.66 9.18 38.77
C ARG A 17 28.05 9.50 37.41
N ALA A 18 28.79 9.24 36.35
CA ALA A 18 28.22 9.22 35.01
C ALA A 18 27.15 8.12 35.00
N ASN A 19 25.88 8.50 35.08
CA ASN A 19 24.79 7.63 34.69
C ASN A 19 24.94 7.42 33.19
N VAL A 20 25.66 6.37 32.79
CA VAL A 20 25.69 5.94 31.40
C VAL A 20 24.30 5.39 31.10
N VAL A 21 23.42 6.25 30.62
CA VAL A 21 22.16 5.83 29.99
C VAL A 21 22.58 5.14 28.72
N VAL A 22 22.67 3.81 28.76
CA VAL A 22 22.87 3.00 27.56
C VAL A 22 21.53 3.04 26.81
N PRO A 23 21.43 3.67 25.64
CA PRO A 23 20.20 3.60 24.89
C PRO A 23 20.04 2.15 24.44
N ARG A 24 19.03 1.46 24.98
CA ARG A 24 18.59 0.16 24.47
C ARG A 24 17.83 0.39 23.18
N TYR A 25 18.54 0.70 22.11
CA TYR A 25 17.99 0.60 20.77
C TYR A 25 17.66 -0.88 20.54
N ARG A 26 16.37 -1.19 20.35
CA ARG A 26 15.98 -2.46 19.73
C ARG A 26 16.50 -2.42 18.30
N ALA A 27 17.64 -3.06 18.05
CA ALA A 27 18.12 -3.30 16.70
C ALA A 27 17.33 -4.49 16.13
N TYR A 28 16.32 -4.20 15.31
CA TYR A 28 15.76 -5.19 14.40
C TYR A 28 16.72 -5.32 13.21
N ALA A 29 16.91 -6.54 12.73
CA ALA A 29 17.70 -6.80 11.53
C ALA A 29 17.07 -6.04 10.35
N THR A 30 17.70 -4.95 9.93
CA THR A 30 17.36 -4.33 8.64
C THR A 30 17.90 -5.26 7.57
N PRO A 31 17.07 -5.78 6.65
CA PRO A 31 17.60 -6.55 5.53
C PRO A 31 18.61 -5.68 4.79
N THR A 32 19.79 -6.24 4.53
CA THR A 32 20.84 -5.62 3.73
C THR A 32 20.24 -5.08 2.44
N ALA A 33 20.39 -3.77 2.18
CA ALA A 33 19.87 -3.06 1.01
C ALA A 33 20.55 -3.45 -0.32
N THR A 34 20.96 -4.71 -0.47
CA THR A 34 21.20 -5.29 -1.78
C THR A 34 19.84 -5.42 -2.46
N PRO A 35 19.65 -4.88 -3.68
CA PRO A 35 18.48 -5.22 -4.48
C PRO A 35 18.59 -6.71 -4.83
N VAL A 36 18.08 -7.55 -3.93
CA VAL A 36 17.88 -8.97 -4.21
C VAL A 36 16.70 -9.01 -5.15
N ASP A 37 16.97 -9.35 -6.41
CA ASP A 37 15.94 -9.72 -7.37
C ASP A 37 15.25 -10.98 -6.85
N PHE A 38 14.19 -10.80 -6.06
CA PHE A 38 13.42 -11.88 -5.47
C PHE A 38 12.63 -12.53 -6.59
N LYS A 39 13.23 -13.52 -7.22
CA LYS A 39 12.52 -14.41 -8.13
C LYS A 39 11.70 -15.36 -7.26
N PRO A 40 10.36 -15.32 -7.32
CA PRO A 40 9.55 -16.28 -6.59
C PRO A 40 9.98 -17.69 -7.03
N GLU A 41 10.07 -18.60 -6.07
CA GLU A 41 10.30 -20.01 -6.40
C GLU A 41 9.14 -20.50 -7.31
N PRO A 42 9.44 -21.32 -8.33
CA PRO A 42 8.40 -21.84 -9.21
C PRO A 42 7.45 -22.71 -8.39
N ASP A 43 6.16 -22.41 -8.47
CA ASP A 43 5.12 -23.18 -7.78
C ASP A 43 5.13 -24.64 -8.30
N PRO A 44 5.40 -25.64 -7.44
CA PRO A 44 5.41 -27.04 -7.85
C PRO A 44 4.08 -27.52 -8.45
N GLN A 45 2.97 -26.87 -8.12
CA GLN A 45 1.64 -27.22 -8.65
C GLN A 45 1.40 -26.69 -10.07
N LEU A 46 2.21 -25.74 -10.54
CA LEU A 46 2.02 -25.02 -11.81
C LEU A 46 2.52 -25.82 -13.04
N GLY A 47 3.40 -26.81 -12.85
CA GLY A 47 3.95 -27.63 -13.93
C GLY A 47 4.77 -26.82 -14.95
N ASP A 48 4.42 -26.95 -16.24
CA ASP A 48 5.08 -26.24 -17.35
C ASP A 48 4.41 -24.88 -17.67
N TYR A 49 3.40 -24.46 -16.91
CA TYR A 49 2.73 -23.18 -17.14
C TYR A 49 3.62 -22.01 -16.69
N PRO A 50 3.72 -20.91 -17.45
CA PRO A 50 4.61 -19.80 -17.09
C PRO A 50 4.16 -19.12 -15.78
N GLN A 51 5.14 -18.79 -14.93
CA GLN A 51 4.89 -17.99 -13.74
C GLN A 51 4.88 -16.51 -14.09
N LEU A 52 3.68 -15.96 -14.26
CA LEU A 52 3.47 -14.53 -14.49
C LEU A 52 3.57 -13.75 -13.16
N PRO A 53 3.85 -12.45 -13.21
CA PRO A 53 3.82 -11.61 -12.02
C PRO A 53 2.37 -11.41 -11.51
N ASP A 54 2.20 -11.47 -10.20
CA ASP A 54 0.93 -11.31 -9.46
C ASP A 54 0.43 -9.84 -9.47
N ILE A 55 0.15 -9.30 -10.65
CA ILE A 55 -0.31 -7.92 -10.84
C ILE A 55 -1.72 -7.94 -11.40
N SER A 56 -2.67 -7.34 -10.68
CA SER A 56 -4.03 -7.17 -11.16
C SER A 56 -4.07 -6.39 -12.48
N LYS A 57 -4.91 -6.84 -13.42
CA LYS A 57 -5.19 -6.17 -14.69
C LYS A 57 -5.71 -4.74 -14.49
N GLN A 58 -6.24 -4.40 -13.31
CA GLN A 58 -6.66 -3.04 -12.95
C GLN A 58 -5.51 -2.01 -13.04
N TYR A 59 -4.26 -2.41 -12.82
CA TYR A 59 -3.08 -1.52 -12.90
C TYR A 59 -2.51 -1.37 -14.31
N ARG A 60 -2.97 -2.16 -15.28
CA ARG A 60 -2.59 -2.02 -16.69
C ARG A 60 -3.17 -0.73 -17.26
N ASP A 61 -2.60 -0.23 -18.35
CA ASP A 61 -3.13 0.97 -19.03
C ASP A 61 -4.59 0.78 -19.45
N ALA A 62 -5.38 1.86 -19.44
CA ALA A 62 -6.81 1.76 -19.73
C ALA A 62 -7.15 1.55 -21.22
N ARG A 63 -6.19 1.72 -22.14
CA ARG A 63 -6.42 1.70 -23.60
C ARG A 63 -5.31 0.92 -24.31
N GLY A 64 -5.60 0.48 -25.54
CA GLY A 64 -4.62 -0.19 -26.41
C GLY A 64 -4.66 -1.73 -26.36
N TRP A 65 -5.68 -2.30 -25.73
CA TRP A 65 -5.91 -3.75 -25.64
C TRP A 65 -6.94 -4.21 -26.67
N GLU A 66 -6.79 -5.44 -27.17
CA GLU A 66 -7.77 -6.06 -28.07
C GLU A 66 -9.08 -6.38 -27.37
N ASP A 67 -9.01 -6.79 -26.09
CA ASP A 67 -10.14 -6.76 -25.16
C ASP A 67 -9.97 -5.57 -24.19
N PRO A 68 -10.67 -4.44 -24.44
CA PRO A 68 -10.58 -3.26 -23.57
C PRO A 68 -11.15 -3.49 -22.17
N GLN A 69 -12.11 -4.41 -22.02
CA GLN A 69 -12.74 -4.70 -20.74
C GLN A 69 -11.78 -5.49 -19.86
N MET A 70 -11.18 -6.55 -20.41
CA MET A 70 -10.24 -7.39 -19.68
C MET A 70 -8.80 -6.87 -19.70
N ARG A 71 -8.51 -5.82 -20.48
CA ARG A 71 -7.17 -5.25 -20.68
C ARG A 71 -6.13 -6.32 -21.08
N GLN A 72 -6.50 -7.11 -22.07
CA GLN A 72 -5.77 -8.28 -22.55
C GLN A 72 -5.75 -8.34 -24.09
N ASN A 73 -4.69 -8.95 -24.65
CA ASN A 73 -4.58 -9.28 -26.07
C ASN A 73 -4.81 -10.79 -26.30
N PHE A 74 -5.22 -11.20 -27.50
CA PHE A 74 -5.62 -12.58 -27.81
C PHE A 74 -4.50 -13.62 -27.59
N ASP A 75 -3.25 -13.25 -27.86
CA ASP A 75 -2.09 -14.14 -27.77
C ASP A 75 -1.33 -14.03 -26.43
N GLU A 76 -1.90 -13.32 -25.43
CA GLU A 76 -1.29 -13.21 -24.10
C GLU A 76 -1.56 -14.45 -23.25
N THR A 77 -0.51 -14.95 -22.59
CA THR A 77 -0.62 -16.01 -21.59
C THR A 77 -1.47 -15.55 -20.41
N LEU A 78 -2.41 -16.39 -20.01
CA LEU A 78 -3.26 -16.16 -18.84
C LEU A 78 -2.43 -16.26 -17.55
N HIS A 79 -2.86 -15.58 -16.50
CA HIS A 79 -2.34 -15.86 -15.16
C HIS A 79 -3.03 -17.12 -14.61
N PRO A 80 -2.37 -18.01 -13.85
CA PRO A 80 -3.05 -19.15 -13.21
C PRO A 80 -4.24 -18.70 -12.36
N ASP A 81 -4.02 -17.70 -11.51
CA ASP A 81 -5.07 -17.06 -10.69
C ASP A 81 -5.75 -15.89 -11.42
N GLU A 82 -6.10 -16.06 -12.71
CA GLU A 82 -6.70 -14.99 -13.49
C GLU A 82 -7.97 -14.45 -12.85
N GLU A 83 -8.82 -15.32 -12.30
CA GLU A 83 -10.09 -14.91 -11.70
C GLU A 83 -9.88 -13.82 -10.62
N MET A 84 -8.84 -13.98 -9.80
CA MET A 84 -8.50 -13.03 -8.73
C MET A 84 -7.86 -11.74 -9.27
N PHE A 85 -7.04 -11.84 -10.31
CA PHE A 85 -6.32 -10.68 -10.88
C PHE A 85 -7.02 -10.03 -12.07
N SER A 86 -8.22 -10.51 -12.44
CA SER A 86 -9.04 -10.00 -13.52
C SER A 86 -9.57 -8.59 -13.25
N MET A 87 -10.21 -7.98 -14.26
CA MET A 87 -10.87 -6.70 -14.10
C MET A 87 -12.11 -6.87 -13.20
N PRO A 88 -12.26 -6.09 -12.10
CA PRO A 88 -13.50 -6.10 -11.35
C PRO A 88 -14.66 -5.63 -12.23
N GLY A 89 -15.78 -6.35 -12.15
CA GLY A 89 -16.98 -6.02 -12.92
C GLY A 89 -17.59 -4.69 -12.48
N VAL A 90 -18.05 -3.88 -13.44
CA VAL A 90 -18.90 -2.72 -13.16
C VAL A 90 -20.31 -3.22 -12.83
N PRO A 91 -20.99 -2.66 -11.82
CA PRO A 91 -22.39 -3.00 -11.55
C PRO A 91 -23.26 -2.74 -12.77
N ARG A 92 -24.27 -3.58 -12.97
CA ARG A 92 -25.23 -3.42 -14.07
C ARG A 92 -25.97 -2.10 -13.90
N GLN A 93 -25.96 -1.28 -14.95
CA GLN A 93 -26.79 -0.09 -15.02
C GLN A 93 -28.10 -0.43 -15.72
N TYR A 94 -29.20 0.02 -15.15
CA TYR A 94 -30.54 -0.20 -15.69
C TYR A 94 -31.16 1.15 -16.11
N PRO A 95 -31.87 1.20 -17.25
CA PRO A 95 -32.53 2.41 -17.72
C PRO A 95 -33.67 2.83 -16.77
N TYR A 96 -34.27 4.00 -17.01
CA TYR A 96 -35.42 4.51 -16.24
C TYR A 96 -35.16 4.59 -14.73
N SER A 97 -34.02 5.19 -14.35
CA SER A 97 -33.59 5.35 -12.95
C SER A 97 -33.49 4.04 -12.17
N GLY A 98 -33.16 2.92 -12.82
CA GLY A 98 -33.08 1.61 -12.17
C GLY A 98 -34.36 0.77 -12.28
N LEU A 99 -35.17 0.96 -13.33
CA LEU A 99 -36.47 0.29 -13.52
C LEU A 99 -37.43 0.45 -12.33
N VAL A 100 -37.45 1.64 -11.74
CA VAL A 100 -38.21 1.93 -10.51
C VAL A 100 -39.68 1.57 -10.67
N THR A 101 -40.33 1.98 -11.77
CA THR A 101 -41.75 1.69 -12.01
C THR A 101 -42.04 0.20 -12.18
N GLU A 102 -41.18 -0.51 -12.90
CA GLU A 102 -41.36 -1.95 -13.20
C GLU A 102 -41.11 -2.83 -11.96
N LEU A 103 -40.20 -2.39 -11.08
CA LEU A 103 -39.91 -3.08 -9.81
C LEU A 103 -40.87 -2.68 -8.68
N GLY A 104 -41.94 -1.94 -8.99
CA GLY A 104 -42.98 -1.56 -8.01
C GLY A 104 -42.61 -0.36 -7.14
N GLY A 105 -41.61 0.42 -7.53
CA GLY A 105 -41.22 1.67 -6.89
C GLY A 105 -42.21 2.79 -7.21
N LEU A 106 -42.73 3.41 -6.14
CA LEU A 106 -43.53 4.63 -6.22
C LEU A 106 -42.59 5.84 -6.27
N GLU A 107 -42.90 6.84 -7.09
CA GLU A 107 -42.08 8.06 -7.21
C GLU A 107 -41.93 8.80 -5.87
N GLU A 108 -42.94 8.70 -5.00
CA GLU A 108 -42.95 9.26 -3.65
C GLU A 108 -41.85 8.69 -2.73
N ASN A 109 -41.39 7.46 -3.00
CA ASN A 109 -40.35 6.80 -2.22
C ASN A 109 -38.93 7.06 -2.76
N LYS A 110 -38.78 7.80 -3.86
CA LYS A 110 -37.44 8.18 -4.35
C LYS A 110 -36.75 9.02 -3.29
N ALA A 111 -35.50 8.67 -2.99
CA ALA A 111 -34.68 9.43 -2.07
C ALA A 111 -34.66 10.91 -2.51
N ARG A 112 -35.00 11.81 -1.58
CA ARG A 112 -35.04 13.25 -1.84
C ARG A 112 -33.62 13.69 -2.26
N PRO A 113 -33.45 14.36 -3.41
CA PRO A 113 -32.16 14.88 -3.79
C PRO A 113 -31.72 15.94 -2.77
N GLU A 114 -30.48 15.85 -2.33
CA GLU A 114 -29.86 16.83 -1.45
C GLU A 114 -29.65 18.10 -2.27
N SER A 115 -30.44 19.14 -1.98
CA SER A 115 -30.20 20.47 -2.54
C SER A 115 -29.00 21.06 -1.83
N GLU A 116 -27.89 21.26 -2.55
CA GLU A 116 -26.77 22.07 -2.09
C GLU A 116 -27.31 23.45 -1.69
N SER A 117 -27.24 23.79 -0.41
CA SER A 117 -27.52 25.14 0.04
C SER A 117 -26.41 26.04 -0.49
N GLU A 118 -26.78 26.97 -1.36
CA GLU A 118 -25.91 28.08 -1.77
C GLU A 118 -25.55 28.87 -0.50
N ASP A 119 -24.33 28.65 0.00
CA ASP A 119 -23.76 29.45 1.09
C ASP A 119 -23.55 30.88 0.56
N GLU A 120 -24.41 31.81 0.99
CA GLU A 120 -24.30 33.26 0.78
C GLU A 120 -23.40 33.93 1.84
#